data_AF-I3W443-F1
#
_entry.id   AF-I3W443-F1
#
_cell.length_a   1.000
_cell.length_b   1.000
_cell.length_c   1.000
_cell.angle_alpha   90.00
_cell.angle_beta   90.00
_cell.angle_gamma   90.00
#
_symmetry.space_group_name_H-M   'P 1'
#
loop_
_entity.id
_entity.type
_entity.pdbx_description
1 polymer ?
#
loop_
_entity_poly.entity_id
_entity_poly.type
_entity_poly.pdbx_seq_one_letter_code
_entity_poly.pdbx_strand_id
1 'polypeptide(L)'
;MCLKRKLMAKLIVKEEEKRSNEDGFTLIEAMVVMIVGVMVLAGAAAGINKLFVANNVSTEAQNIQSIAANMKTVASSEGGYDSIAGNKEAIDLHVFPTNMKINGTDVRNVWGGVLRLRGPLIAIH
;
A
#
# COMPACT_ATOMS: atom_id res chain seq x y z
N MET A 1 6.65 -53.10 -26.60
CA MET A 1 6.23 -51.81 -25.97
C MET A 1 6.63 -51.63 -24.50
N CYS A 2 7.13 -52.66 -23.78
CA CYS A 2 7.35 -52.58 -22.33
C CYS A 2 8.69 -51.94 -21.90
N LEU A 3 9.70 -51.90 -22.79
CA LEU A 3 11.07 -51.46 -22.42
C LEU A 3 11.22 -49.94 -22.30
N LYS A 4 10.56 -49.16 -23.19
CA LYS A 4 10.56 -47.69 -23.12
C LYS A 4 9.87 -47.17 -21.85
N ARG A 5 8.83 -47.86 -21.36
CA ARG A 5 8.14 -47.48 -20.12
C ARG A 5 8.98 -47.71 -18.86
N LYS A 6 9.76 -48.82 -18.82
CA LYS A 6 10.69 -49.08 -17.70
C LYS A 6 11.86 -48.09 -17.66
N LEU A 7 12.38 -47.68 -18.83
CA LEU A 7 13.47 -46.69 -18.90
C LEU A 7 13.00 -45.29 -18.47
N MET A 8 11.79 -44.90 -18.90
CA MET A 8 11.16 -43.63 -18.49
C MET A 8 10.85 -43.61 -16.98
N ALA A 9 10.39 -44.72 -16.41
CA ALA A 9 10.19 -44.81 -14.96
C ALA A 9 11.50 -44.75 -14.17
N LYS A 10 12.60 -45.30 -14.70
CA LYS A 10 13.90 -45.31 -14.03
C LYS A 10 14.62 -43.95 -14.06
N LEU A 11 14.31 -43.09 -15.04
CA LEU A 11 14.81 -41.71 -15.09
C LEU A 11 13.97 -40.75 -14.23
N ILE A 12 12.67 -41.02 -14.04
CA ILE A 12 11.82 -40.20 -13.16
C ILE A 12 12.13 -40.41 -11.67
N VAL A 13 12.67 -41.57 -11.28
CA VAL A 13 12.91 -41.92 -9.86
C VAL A 13 14.34 -41.58 -9.39
N LYS A 14 15.25 -41.14 -10.26
CA LYS A 14 16.70 -41.11 -9.94
C LYS A 14 17.27 -39.78 -9.40
N GLU A 15 16.54 -38.68 -9.32
CA GLU A 15 17.12 -37.43 -8.79
C GLU A 15 16.20 -36.70 -7.83
N GLU A 16 16.27 -37.07 -6.55
CA GLU A 16 16.49 -36.16 -5.41
C GLU A 16 16.43 -37.02 -4.14
N GLU A 17 17.33 -38.01 -4.02
CA GLU A 17 17.79 -38.42 -2.68
C GLU A 17 18.88 -37.41 -2.29
N LYS A 18 18.47 -36.17 -2.00
CA LYS A 18 19.27 -35.34 -1.10
C LYS A 18 19.23 -36.07 0.22
N ARG A 19 20.30 -36.82 0.52
CA ARG A 19 20.61 -37.14 1.91
C ARG A 19 20.78 -35.81 2.61
N SER A 20 19.70 -35.34 3.23
CA SER A 20 19.79 -34.42 4.34
C SER A 20 20.79 -35.05 5.30
N ASN A 21 21.92 -34.37 5.48
CA ASN A 21 22.75 -34.63 6.63
C ASN A 21 21.84 -34.35 7.83
N GLU A 22 21.28 -35.42 8.41
CA GLU A 22 20.48 -35.34 9.61
C GLU A 22 21.43 -35.08 10.78
N ASP A 23 21.93 -33.85 10.84
CA ASP A 23 22.56 -33.34 12.04
C ASP A 23 21.46 -33.26 13.09
N GLY A 24 21.48 -34.23 14.01
CA GLY A 24 20.47 -34.41 15.02
C GLY A 24 20.31 -33.15 15.87
N PHE A 25 19.16 -32.49 15.74
CA PHE A 25 18.78 -31.35 16.54
C PHE A 25 18.78 -31.77 18.02
N THR A 26 19.60 -31.12 18.84
CA THR A 26 19.58 -31.41 20.28
C THR A 26 18.28 -30.88 20.89
N LEU A 27 17.80 -31.51 21.97
CA LEU A 27 16.52 -31.16 22.62
C LEU A 27 16.52 -29.70 23.11
N ILE A 28 17.68 -29.18 23.53
CA ILE A 28 17.86 -27.79 23.96
C ILE A 28 17.78 -26.80 22.80
N GLU A 29 18.32 -27.16 21.64
CA GLU A 29 18.29 -26.30 20.45
C GLU A 29 16.86 -26.13 19.93
N ALA A 30 16.05 -27.21 19.97
CA ALA A 30 14.63 -27.15 19.63
C ALA A 30 13.85 -26.18 20.53
N MET A 31 14.14 -26.16 21.83
CA MET A 31 13.51 -25.24 22.77
C MET A 31 13.88 -23.78 22.48
N VAL A 32 15.16 -23.51 22.21
CA VAL A 32 15.63 -22.15 21.89
C VAL A 32 15.03 -21.66 20.58
N VAL A 33 14.99 -22.50 19.54
CA VAL A 33 14.40 -22.14 18.24
C VAL A 33 12.90 -21.88 18.36
N MET A 34 12.18 -22.62 19.19
CA MET A 34 10.77 -22.35 19.49
C MET A 34 10.58 -20.99 20.17
N ILE A 35 11.42 -20.64 21.16
CA ILE A 35 11.34 -19.35 21.85
C ILE A 35 11.64 -18.19 20.89
N VAL A 36 12.73 -18.29 20.12
CA VAL A 36 13.12 -17.27 19.14
C VAL A 36 12.05 -17.15 18.04
N GLY A 37 11.52 -18.27 17.55
CA GLY A 37 10.46 -18.31 16.55
C GLY A 37 9.20 -17.57 17.01
N VAL A 38 8.75 -17.81 18.25
CA VAL A 38 7.60 -17.10 18.82
C VAL A 38 7.89 -15.61 19.01
N MET A 39 9.10 -15.23 19.46
CA MET A 39 9.46 -13.82 19.61
C MET A 39 9.49 -13.06 18.28
N VAL A 40 10.02 -13.67 17.21
CA VAL A 40 10.03 -13.06 15.87
C VAL A 40 8.61 -12.85 15.35
N LEU A 41 7.73 -13.84 15.52
CA LEU A 41 6.32 -13.75 15.12
C LEU A 41 5.56 -12.67 15.92
N ALA A 42 5.80 -12.59 17.25
CA ALA A 42 5.22 -11.56 18.09
C ALA A 42 5.70 -10.15 17.72
N GLY A 43 7.00 -9.98 17.42
CA GLY A 43 7.58 -8.73 16.96
C GLY A 43 7.02 -8.27 15.60
N ALA A 44 6.80 -9.22 14.68
CA ALA A 44 6.18 -8.94 13.39
C ALA A 44 4.72 -8.45 13.55
N ALA A 45 3.95 -9.06 14.46
CA ALA A 45 2.57 -8.67 14.72
C ALA A 45 2.44 -7.24 15.29
N ALA A 46 3.39 -6.80 16.11
CA ALA A 46 3.39 -5.46 16.70
C ALA A 46 3.57 -4.33 15.66
N GLY A 47 4.16 -4.63 14.49
CA GLY A 47 4.37 -3.67 13.40
C GLY A 47 3.18 -3.47 12.48
N ILE A 48 2.25 -4.44 12.42
CA ILE A 48 1.17 -4.47 11.42
C ILE A 48 0.19 -3.30 11.61
N ASN A 49 -0.21 -3.00 12.86
CA ASN A 49 -1.12 -1.89 13.14
C ASN A 49 -0.50 -0.52 12.82
N LYS A 50 0.81 -0.36 13.05
CA LYS A 50 1.55 0.86 12.68
C LYS A 50 1.69 0.99 11.16
N LEU A 51 1.87 -0.13 10.46
CA LEU A 51 1.99 -0.15 9.01
C LEU A 51 0.71 0.32 8.31
N PHE A 52 -0.48 -0.08 8.77
CA PHE A 52 -1.75 0.40 8.20
C PHE A 52 -1.98 1.89 8.43
N VAL A 53 -1.65 2.39 9.62
CA VAL A 53 -1.73 3.84 9.91
C VAL A 53 -0.71 4.61 9.07
N ALA A 54 0.54 4.14 9.01
CA ALA A 54 1.60 4.76 8.21
C ALA A 54 1.26 4.75 6.72
N ASN A 55 0.65 3.68 6.22
CA ASN A 55 0.21 3.58 4.83
C ASN A 55 -0.90 4.60 4.53
N ASN A 56 -1.92 4.69 5.38
CA ASN A 56 -3.00 5.66 5.21
C ASN A 56 -2.49 7.11 5.30
N VAL A 57 -1.56 7.40 6.21
CA VAL A 57 -0.90 8.71 6.34
C VAL A 57 -0.06 9.03 5.10
N SER A 58 0.71 8.06 4.59
CA SER A 58 1.52 8.23 3.38
C SER A 58 0.65 8.47 2.15
N THR A 59 -0.41 7.68 1.98
CA THR A 59 -1.39 7.87 0.89
C THR A 59 -2.05 9.25 0.97
N GLU A 60 -2.47 9.68 2.16
CA GLU A 60 -3.07 11.02 2.29
C GLU A 60 -2.04 12.13 2.04
N ALA A 61 -0.81 12.00 2.54
CA ALA A 61 0.23 13.00 2.31
C ALA A 61 0.50 13.18 0.80
N GLN A 62 0.51 12.09 0.04
CA GLN A 62 0.60 12.14 -1.41
C GLN A 62 -0.63 12.82 -2.03
N ASN A 63 -1.83 12.45 -1.59
CA ASN A 63 -3.06 13.08 -2.08
C ASN A 63 -3.07 14.59 -1.85
N ILE A 64 -2.68 15.07 -0.65
CA ILE A 64 -2.60 16.49 -0.31
C ILE A 64 -1.58 17.21 -1.21
N GLN A 65 -0.40 16.60 -1.42
CA GLN A 65 0.63 17.18 -2.30
C GLN A 65 0.14 17.29 -3.75
N SER A 66 -0.54 16.25 -4.26
CA SER A 66 -1.14 16.26 -5.59
C SER A 66 -2.25 17.31 -5.71
N ILE A 67 -3.13 17.43 -4.71
CA ILE A 67 -4.17 18.47 -4.67
C ILE A 67 -3.53 19.86 -4.73
N ALA A 68 -2.48 20.13 -3.93
CA ALA A 68 -1.81 21.42 -3.93
C ALA A 68 -1.14 21.74 -5.28
N ALA A 69 -0.50 20.75 -5.90
CA ALA A 69 0.11 20.89 -7.21
C ALA A 69 -0.93 21.14 -8.31
N ASN A 70 -2.00 20.34 -8.35
CA ASN A 70 -3.07 20.48 -9.34
C ASN A 70 -3.80 21.82 -9.16
N MET A 71 -4.05 22.23 -7.92
CA MET A 71 -4.66 23.52 -7.59
C MET A 71 -3.79 24.69 -8.08
N LYS A 72 -2.46 24.62 -7.91
CA LYS A 72 -1.53 25.62 -8.44
C LYS A 72 -1.56 25.67 -9.98
N THR A 73 -1.62 24.51 -10.64
CA THR A 73 -1.69 24.43 -12.10
C THR A 73 -2.98 25.07 -12.61
N VAL A 74 -4.13 24.68 -12.06
CA VAL A 74 -5.44 25.23 -12.41
C VAL A 74 -5.48 26.73 -12.14
N ALA A 75 -5.04 27.19 -10.97
CA ALA A 75 -5.03 28.61 -10.64
C ALA A 75 -4.12 29.42 -11.58
N SER A 76 -3.03 28.84 -12.06
CA SER A 76 -2.15 29.50 -13.04
C SER A 76 -2.78 29.54 -14.45
N SER A 77 -3.64 28.59 -14.78
CA SER A 77 -4.32 28.50 -16.08
C SER A 77 -5.62 29.32 -16.15
N GLU A 78 -6.36 29.43 -15.04
CA GLU A 78 -7.68 30.09 -15.00
C GLU A 78 -7.65 31.52 -14.46
N GLY A 79 -6.46 32.06 -14.17
CA GLY A 79 -6.30 33.45 -13.74
C GLY A 79 -6.42 33.69 -12.24
N GLY A 80 -6.41 32.64 -11.42
CA GLY A 80 -6.35 32.75 -9.96
C GLY A 80 -7.03 31.59 -9.23
N TYR A 81 -7.06 31.66 -7.90
CA TYR A 81 -7.76 30.68 -7.06
C TYR A 81 -9.27 30.96 -6.96
N ASP A 82 -9.76 32.07 -7.54
CA ASP A 82 -11.17 32.48 -7.49
C ASP A 82 -12.09 31.59 -8.32
N SER A 83 -11.55 30.89 -9.33
CA SER A 83 -12.30 29.89 -10.10
C SER A 83 -12.58 28.61 -9.30
N ILE A 84 -11.86 28.40 -8.19
CA ILE A 84 -12.02 27.27 -7.28
C ILE A 84 -12.83 27.73 -6.05
N ALA A 85 -14.09 28.11 -6.28
CA ALA A 85 -15.00 28.58 -5.24
C ALA A 85 -15.45 27.47 -4.26
N GLY A 86 -15.40 26.21 -4.69
CA GLY A 86 -15.80 25.07 -3.88
C GLY A 86 -15.38 23.73 -4.47
N ASN A 87 -15.81 22.65 -3.80
CA ASN A 87 -15.47 21.29 -4.20
C ASN A 87 -16.03 20.91 -5.58
N LYS A 88 -17.19 21.45 -5.97
CA LYS A 88 -17.83 21.10 -7.24
C LYS A 88 -16.97 21.56 -8.42
N GLU A 89 -16.48 22.79 -8.35
CA GLU A 89 -15.61 23.42 -9.34
C GLU A 89 -14.24 22.74 -9.33
N ALA A 90 -13.69 22.44 -8.15
CA ALA A 90 -12.44 21.70 -8.01
C ALA A 90 -12.49 20.26 -8.58
N ILE A 91 -13.64 19.59 -8.54
CA ILE A 91 -13.83 18.28 -9.16
C ILE A 91 -13.84 18.40 -10.68
N ASP A 92 -14.55 19.40 -11.22
CA ASP A 92 -14.63 19.64 -12.67
C ASP A 92 -13.26 20.00 -13.25
N LEU A 93 -12.46 20.76 -12.50
CA LEU A 93 -11.10 21.17 -12.83
C LEU A 93 -10.04 20.09 -12.53
N HIS A 94 -10.46 18.88 -12.16
CA HIS A 94 -9.58 17.75 -11.86
C HIS A 94 -8.49 18.03 -10.81
N VAL A 95 -8.79 18.90 -9.84
CA VAL A 95 -7.86 19.23 -8.74
C VAL A 95 -7.63 18.01 -7.85
N PHE A 96 -8.68 17.22 -7.61
CA PHE A 96 -8.61 16.00 -6.81
C PHE A 96 -8.03 14.83 -7.61
N PRO A 97 -7.07 14.08 -7.04
CA PRO A 97 -6.51 12.91 -7.70
C PRO A 97 -7.55 11.77 -7.77
N THR A 98 -7.48 10.98 -8.85
CA THR A 98 -8.47 9.95 -9.22
C THR A 98 -8.55 8.78 -8.24
N ASN A 99 -7.56 8.63 -7.36
CA ASN A 99 -7.51 7.63 -6.31
C ASN A 99 -8.34 8.01 -5.07
N MET A 100 -8.94 9.20 -5.02
CA MET A 100 -9.84 9.63 -3.94
C MET A 100 -11.29 9.29 -4.24
N LYS A 101 -12.07 9.02 -3.19
CA LYS A 101 -13.50 8.75 -3.33
C LYS A 101 -14.27 10.06 -3.48
N ILE A 102 -14.86 10.25 -4.66
CA ILE A 102 -15.72 11.40 -4.99
C ILE A 102 -17.17 10.89 -5.07
N ASN A 103 -18.06 11.49 -4.28
CA ASN A 103 -19.49 11.20 -4.33
C ASN A 103 -20.26 12.52 -4.52
N GLY A 104 -20.58 12.84 -5.78
CA GLY A 104 -21.15 14.14 -6.13
C GLY A 104 -20.17 15.27 -5.84
N THR A 105 -20.47 16.07 -4.82
CA THR A 105 -19.64 17.22 -4.36
C THR A 105 -18.75 16.88 -3.17
N ASP A 106 -18.92 15.69 -2.59
CA ASP A 106 -18.16 15.27 -1.41
C ASP A 106 -16.94 14.46 -1.82
N VAL A 107 -15.76 14.99 -1.52
CA VAL A 107 -14.50 14.25 -1.64
C VAL A 107 -14.12 13.72 -0.27
N ARG A 108 -13.79 12.43 -0.18
CA ARG A 108 -13.44 11.78 1.08
C ARG A 108 -11.97 11.41 1.12
N ASN A 109 -11.36 11.63 2.29
CA ASN A 109 -10.01 11.17 2.58
C ASN A 109 -9.97 9.67 2.91
N VAL A 110 -8.76 9.14 3.14
CA VAL A 110 -8.53 7.73 3.48
C VAL A 110 -9.23 7.30 4.78
N TRP A 111 -9.54 8.24 5.67
CA TRP A 111 -10.25 8.00 6.94
C TRP A 111 -11.76 8.23 6.87
N GLY A 112 -12.31 8.52 5.68
CA GLY A 112 -13.75 8.75 5.46
C GLY A 112 -14.27 10.14 5.85
N GLY A 113 -13.37 11.05 6.26
CA GLY A 113 -13.67 12.45 6.50
C GLY A 113 -13.93 13.21 5.19
N VAL A 114 -14.86 14.17 5.23
CA VAL A 114 -15.17 15.03 4.08
C VAL A 114 -14.14 16.14 3.98
N LEU A 115 -13.50 16.25 2.82
CA LEU A 115 -12.57 17.31 2.49
C LEU A 115 -13.34 18.50 1.93
N ARG A 116 -12.98 19.70 2.36
CA ARG A 116 -13.50 20.95 1.81
C ARG A 116 -12.33 21.80 1.37
N LEU A 117 -12.27 22.11 0.09
CA LEU A 117 -11.36 23.12 -0.42
C LEU A 117 -11.97 24.49 -0.16
N ARG A 118 -11.15 25.37 0.39
CA ARG A 118 -11.46 26.77 0.53
C ARG A 118 -10.31 27.52 -0.10
N GLY A 119 -10.60 28.30 -1.15
CA GLY A 119 -9.62 29.19 -1.75
C GLY A 119 -8.99 30.11 -0.70
N PRO A 120 -7.77 30.62 -0.93
CA PRO A 120 -7.13 31.55 -0.02
C PRO A 120 -8.01 32.80 0.13
N LEU A 121 -8.46 33.07 1.36
CA LEU A 121 -9.07 34.34 1.73
C LEU A 121 -7.99 35.44 1.68
N ILE A 122 -7.71 35.97 0.49
CA ILE A 122 -7.06 37.26 0.35
C ILE A 122 -8.01 38.13 -0.47
N ALA A 123 -9.00 38.68 0.20
CA ALA A 123 -9.74 39.83 -0.31
C ALA A 123 -8.81 41.04 -0.21
N ILE A 124 -8.12 41.39 -1.29
CA ILE A 124 -7.52 42.72 -1.43
C ILE A 124 -8.65 43.61 -1.94
N HIS A 125 -9.19 44.41 -1.04
CA HIS A 125 -10.19 45.44 -1.35
C HIS A 125 -9.51 46.73 -1.80
#